data_AF-A0A2E5V281-F1
#
_entry.id   AF-A0A2E5V281-F1
#
_cell.length_a   1.000
_cell.length_b   1.000
_cell.length_c   1.000
_cell.angle_alpha   90.00
_cell.angle_beta   90.00
_cell.angle_gamma   90.00
#
_symmetry.space_group_name_H-M   'P 1'
#
loop_
_entity.id
_entity.type
_entity.pdbx_description
1 polymer ?
#
loop_
_entity_poly.entity_id
_entity_poly.type
_entity_poly.pdbx_seq_one_letter_code
_entity_poly.pdbx_strand_id
1 'polypeptide(L)'
;LDTSNVGYFLYCDGDRFTDREFLNQEGAVMQFKMTLIPYESDLSWVEPTLCKIKELLQSEQCPDHVERCEYGQFLSAVNYTQQLNSFN
;
A
#
# COMPACT_ATOMS: atom_id res chain seq x y z
N LEU A 1 -9.35 26.04 -6.09
CA LEU A 1 -8.01 26.32 -5.56
C LEU A 1 -7.05 26.16 -6.73
N ASP A 2 -6.14 27.10 -6.92
CA ASP A 2 -5.07 26.98 -7.93
C ASP A 2 -3.85 26.38 -7.23
N THR A 3 -3.47 25.17 -7.61
CA THR A 3 -2.40 24.39 -6.95
C THR A 3 -1.50 23.76 -7.98
N SER A 4 -0.19 23.71 -7.70
CA SER A 4 0.81 23.06 -8.55
C SER A 4 0.52 21.57 -8.73
N ASN A 5 0.76 21.04 -9.95
CA ASN A 5 0.74 19.60 -10.23
C ASN A 5 1.93 18.86 -9.59
N VAL A 6 2.98 19.59 -9.21
CA VAL A 6 4.17 19.03 -8.57
C VAL A 6 4.03 19.06 -7.05
N GLY A 7 3.95 17.87 -6.46
CA GLY A 7 4.15 17.64 -5.03
C GLY A 7 5.61 17.32 -4.72
N TYR A 8 5.98 17.33 -3.44
CA TYR A 8 7.33 16.98 -3.01
C TYR A 8 7.27 15.94 -1.89
N PHE A 9 8.09 14.89 -2.03
CA PHE A 9 8.40 14.01 -0.91
C PHE A 9 9.62 14.55 -0.19
N LEU A 10 9.46 14.92 1.08
CA LEU A 10 10.57 15.22 1.96
C LEU A 10 11.11 13.90 2.52
N TYR A 11 12.31 13.54 2.09
CA TYR A 11 13.01 12.36 2.55
C TYR A 11 14.16 12.75 3.48
N CYS A 12 14.25 12.07 4.62
CA CYS A 12 15.31 12.25 5.61
C CYS A 12 16.12 10.95 5.68
N ASP A 13 17.36 11.00 5.23
CA ASP A 13 18.28 9.86 5.28
C ASP A 13 19.24 10.02 6.46
N GLY A 14 19.33 8.99 7.29
CA GLY A 14 20.30 8.91 8.39
C GLY A 14 21.62 8.39 7.84
N ASP A 15 22.53 9.30 7.53
CA ASP A 15 23.81 8.98 6.92
C ASP A 15 24.84 8.59 7.99
N ARG A 16 25.16 7.29 8.02
CA ARG A 16 26.21 6.71 8.87
C ARG A 16 27.57 6.65 8.18
N PHE A 17 27.65 7.04 6.91
CA PHE A 17 28.83 7.01 6.07
C PHE A 17 29.19 8.41 5.59
N THR A 18 29.38 9.31 6.56
CA THR A 18 29.82 10.68 6.31
C THR A 18 31.30 10.85 6.62
N ASP A 19 31.82 12.03 6.33
CA ASP A 19 33.18 12.44 6.72
C ASP A 19 33.35 12.57 8.24
N ARG A 20 32.26 12.46 9.03
CA ARG A 20 32.30 12.40 10.49
C ARG A 20 32.11 10.97 10.97
N GLU A 21 32.95 10.54 11.90
CA GLU A 21 32.80 9.23 12.52
C GLU A 21 31.45 9.12 13.25
N PHE A 22 30.66 8.11 12.84
CA PHE A 22 29.37 7.82 13.45
C PHE A 22 29.52 7.45 14.94
N LEU A 23 30.62 6.79 15.33
CA LEU A 23 30.98 6.51 16.71
C LEU A 23 32.36 7.10 16.99
N ASN A 24 32.47 7.89 18.05
CA ASN A 24 33.72 8.45 18.53
C ASN A 24 33.87 8.19 20.04
N GLN A 25 34.96 8.66 20.65
CA GLN A 25 35.26 8.43 22.07
C GLN A 25 34.25 9.07 23.04
N GLU A 26 33.49 10.07 22.58
CA GLU A 26 32.54 10.84 23.40
C GLU A 26 31.08 10.42 23.16
N GLY A 27 30.77 9.73 22.06
CA GLY A 27 29.42 9.25 21.76
C GLY A 27 29.18 8.86 20.31
N ALA A 28 27.91 8.86 19.91
CA ALA A 28 27.47 8.59 18.54
C ALA A 28 26.96 9.86 17.86
N VAL A 29 27.32 10.07 16.59
CA VAL A 29 26.88 11.20 15.76
C VAL A 29 26.18 10.66 14.53
N MET A 30 24.89 10.96 14.39
CA MET A 30 24.11 10.63 13.20
C MET A 30 23.81 11.90 12.41
N GLN A 31 24.29 11.96 11.17
CA GLN A 31 24.02 13.07 10.28
C GLN A 31 22.76 12.79 9.48
N PHE A 32 21.89 13.78 9.35
CA PHE A 32 20.68 13.66 8.55
C PHE A 32 20.80 14.46 7.26
N LYS A 33 20.56 13.80 6.13
CA LYS A 33 20.48 14.43 4.82
C LYS A 33 19.03 14.57 4.40
N MET A 34 18.60 15.81 4.20
CA MET A 34 17.26 16.11 3.70
C MET A 34 17.28 16.17 2.17
N THR A 35 16.35 15.47 1.54
CA THR A 35 16.15 15.51 0.09
C THR A 35 14.69 15.83 -0.20
N LEU A 36 14.45 16.82 -1.06
CA LEU A 36 13.13 17.08 -1.63
C LEU A 36 13.05 16.43 -3.00
N ILE A 37 12.18 15.43 -3.13
CA ILE A 37 11.99 14.70 -4.38
C ILE A 37 10.73 15.26 -5.05
N PRO A 38 10.84 15.97 -6.18
CA PRO A 38 9.68 16.46 -6.91
C PRO A 38 8.94 15.27 -7.53
N TYR A 39 7.61 15.31 -7.46
CA TYR A 39 6.74 14.31 -8.05
C TYR A 39 5.56 14.99 -8.74
N GLU A 40 5.41 14.74 -10.03
CA GLU A 40 4.25 15.20 -10.79
C GLU A 40 3.08 14.24 -10.55
N SER A 41 1.96 14.79 -10.08
CA SER A 41 0.81 14.00 -9.67
C SER A 41 0.10 13.40 -10.88
N ASP A 42 0.14 12.08 -11.03
CA ASP A 42 -0.70 11.36 -11.99
C ASP A 42 -2.05 10.98 -11.38
N LEU A 43 -3.09 11.66 -11.85
CA LEU A 43 -4.48 11.42 -11.46
C LEU A 43 -5.27 10.62 -12.50
N SER A 44 -4.63 10.19 -13.60
CA SER A 44 -5.31 9.54 -14.73
C SER A 44 -6.05 8.26 -14.35
N TRP A 45 -5.64 7.60 -13.26
CA TRP A 45 -6.25 6.37 -12.77
C TRP A 45 -7.51 6.61 -11.93
N VAL A 46 -7.71 7.82 -11.37
CA VAL A 46 -8.74 8.09 -10.36
C VAL A 46 -10.14 7.92 -10.95
N GLU A 47 -10.48 8.68 -11.98
CA GLU A 47 -11.80 8.68 -12.62
C GLU A 47 -12.20 7.31 -13.18
N PRO A 48 -11.35 6.61 -13.96
CA PRO A 48 -11.64 5.25 -14.40
C PRO A 48 -11.85 4.28 -13.24
N THR A 49 -11.13 4.44 -12.14
CA THR A 49 -11.26 3.58 -10.95
C THR A 49 -12.57 3.84 -10.22
N LEU A 50 -12.98 5.10 -10.08
CA LEU A 50 -14.27 5.46 -9.49
C LEU A 50 -15.44 4.90 -10.30
N CYS A 51 -15.36 4.95 -11.63
CA CYS A 51 -16.35 4.31 -12.51
C CYS A 51 -16.44 2.79 -12.24
N LYS A 52 -15.31 2.08 -12.22
CA LYS A 52 -15.26 0.64 -11.95
C LYS A 52 -15.80 0.27 -10.56
N ILE A 53 -15.48 1.07 -9.53
CA ILE A 53 -16.00 0.85 -8.17
C ILE A 53 -17.53 0.99 -8.17
N LYS A 54 -18.07 2.02 -8.81
CA LYS A 54 -19.52 2.23 -8.89
C LYS A 54 -20.20 1.06 -9.62
N GLU A 55 -19.66 0.65 -10.76
CA GLU A 55 -20.18 -0.50 -11.52
C GLU A 55 -20.20 -1.77 -10.67
N LEU A 56 -19.12 -2.04 -9.94
CA LEU A 56 -19.02 -3.20 -9.05
C LEU A 56 -20.07 -3.15 -7.92
N LEU A 57 -20.25 -2.01 -7.26
CA LEU A 57 -21.22 -1.84 -6.18
C LEU A 57 -22.68 -1.92 -6.65
N GLN A 58 -22.93 -1.62 -7.92
CA GLN A 58 -24.25 -1.69 -8.54
C GLN A 58 -24.52 -3.04 -9.22
N SER A 59 -23.55 -3.96 -9.23
CA SER A 59 -23.71 -5.31 -9.77
C SER A 59 -24.69 -6.12 -8.92
N GLU A 60 -25.60 -6.84 -9.59
CA GLU A 60 -26.47 -7.81 -8.92
C GLU A 60 -25.70 -9.05 -8.47
N GLN A 61 -24.56 -9.32 -9.10
CA GLN A 61 -23.70 -10.46 -8.78
C GLN A 61 -22.53 -10.02 -7.91
N CYS A 62 -22.37 -10.71 -6.78
CA CYS A 62 -21.19 -10.58 -5.93
C CYS A 62 -19.95 -11.07 -6.70
N PRO A 63 -18.85 -10.31 -6.73
CA PRO A 63 -17.62 -10.77 -7.37
C PRO A 63 -17.01 -11.97 -6.64
N ASP A 64 -16.30 -12.79 -7.40
CA ASP A 64 -15.51 -13.88 -6.83
C ASP A 64 -14.38 -13.34 -5.94
N HIS A 65 -14.02 -14.13 -4.93
CA HIS A 65 -12.85 -13.87 -4.12
C HIS A 65 -11.58 -14.00 -4.95
N VAL A 66 -10.65 -13.06 -4.78
CA VAL A 66 -9.31 -13.19 -5.35
C VAL A 66 -8.57 -14.37 -4.73
N GLU A 67 -7.63 -14.98 -5.47
CA GLU A 67 -6.91 -16.21 -5.07
C GLU A 67 -6.31 -16.14 -3.65
N ARG A 68 -5.79 -14.96 -3.28
CA ARG A 68 -5.14 -14.72 -1.98
C ARG A 68 -6.09 -14.13 -0.93
N CYS A 69 -7.40 -14.23 -1.12
CA CYS A 69 -8.39 -13.75 -0.16
C CYS A 69 -8.52 -14.74 1.01
N GLU A 70 -8.03 -14.35 2.18
CA GLU A 70 -8.08 -15.18 3.40
C GLU A 70 -9.52 -15.56 3.79
N TYR A 71 -10.46 -14.62 3.63
CA TYR A 71 -11.89 -14.89 3.89
C TYR A 71 -12.48 -15.88 2.90
N GLY A 72 -12.16 -15.76 1.61
CA GLY A 72 -12.62 -16.70 0.58
C GLY A 72 -12.13 -18.11 0.89
N GLN A 73 -10.84 -18.25 1.22
CA GLN A 73 -10.23 -19.52 1.61
C GLN A 73 -10.89 -20.12 2.86
N PHE A 74 -11.16 -19.29 3.87
CA PHE A 74 -11.88 -19.73 5.08
C PHE A 74 -13.29 -20.24 4.74
N LEU A 75 -14.07 -19.49 3.97
CA LEU A 75 -15.43 -19.88 3.57
C LEU A 75 -15.44 -21.18 2.76
N SER A 76 -14.49 -21.35 1.82
CA SER A 76 -14.33 -22.59 1.07
C SER A 76 -14.06 -23.79 1.99
N ALA A 77 -13.17 -23.63 2.98
CA ALA A 77 -12.85 -24.69 3.93
C ALA A 77 -14.05 -25.09 4.80
N VAL A 78 -14.83 -24.11 5.27
CA VAL A 78 -16.06 -24.37 6.04
C VAL A 78 -17.09 -25.11 5.19
N ASN A 79 -17.34 -24.65 3.96
CA ASN A 79 -18.31 -25.26 3.05
C ASN A 79 -17.93 -26.71 2.70
N TYR A 80 -16.64 -26.96 2.44
CA TYR A 80 -16.12 -28.30 2.20
C TYR A 80 -16.37 -29.25 3.39
N THR A 81 -16.11 -28.77 4.61
CA THR A 81 -16.32 -29.55 5.83
C THR A 81 -17.81 -29.88 6.05
N GLN A 82 -18.70 -28.92 5.78
CA GLN A 82 -20.15 -29.14 5.88
C GLN A 82 -20.64 -30.19 4.87
N GLN A 83 -20.15 -30.15 3.63
CA GLN A 83 -20.49 -31.16 2.63
C GLN A 83 -20.09 -32.56 3.09
N LEU A 84 -18.85 -32.76 3.54
CA LEU A 84 -18.40 -34.07 4.04
C LEU A 84 -19.26 -34.60 5.19
N ASN A 85 -19.69 -33.73 6.10
CA ASN A 85 -20.56 -34.11 7.22
C ASN A 85 -22.01 -34.39 6.81
N SER A 86 -22.43 -33.98 5.60
CA SER A 86 -23.78 -34.22 5.08
C SER A 86 -23.91 -35.59 4.38
N PHE A 87 -22.78 -36.26 4.11
CA PHE A 87 -22.72 -37.58 3.48
C PHE A 87 -22.39 -38.72 4.45
N ASN A 88 -22.27 -38.41 5.75
CA ASN A 88 -22.17 -39.38 6.86
C ASN A 88 -23.46 -39.36 7.69
#